data_AF-X6M9K5-F1
#
_entry.id   AF-X6M9K5-F1
#
_cell.length_a   1.000
_cell.length_b   1.000
_cell.length_c   1.000
_cell.angle_alpha   90.00
_cell.angle_beta   90.00
_cell.angle_gamma   90.00
#
_symmetry.space_group_name_H-M   'P 1'
#
loop_
_entity.id
_entity.type
_entity.pdbx_description
1 polymer ?
#
loop_
_entity_poly.entity_id
_entity_poly.type
_entity_poly.pdbx_seq_one_letter_code
_entity_poly.pdbx_strand_id
1 'polypeptide(L)'
;CLQRYIRYLICQKLTQDNKQVVLKQLRKLPWDESETRDFVIATLFDVRYLKFDRIDSVAAICSGLDVFHGIGAEIADAILEEIRLGLEENDFNQNQPRLTYMKYLGELYAYKLINTQVLFDTLYLLIRFGLNAQLQSLDTEKNWQEEDVIVKHFGYRKLDGEEQKPFLPSTEWSDLFRIQCICQLLETCANYYSKFCFIFRYDRFLLYFQQFVILKQPLPLDIEWWVDEMFDRYHYKKLAKWEDVQAAIATIESAEMIKSD
;
A
#
# COMPACT_ATOMS: atom_id res chain seq x y z
N CYS A 1 6.36 -28.61 22.21
CA CYS A 1 4.92 -29.00 22.18
C CYS A 1 3.99 -27.80 21.96
N LEU A 2 4.17 -26.71 22.71
CA LEU A 2 3.31 -25.52 22.61
C LEU A 2 3.47 -24.73 21.30
N GLN A 3 4.70 -24.42 20.88
CA GLN A 3 4.99 -23.73 19.61
C GLN A 3 4.38 -24.44 18.39
N ARG A 4 4.47 -25.78 18.35
CA ARG A 4 3.85 -26.60 17.29
C ARG A 4 2.32 -26.52 17.32
N TYR A 5 1.73 -26.42 18.51
CA TYR A 5 0.29 -26.20 18.65
C TYR A 5 -0.13 -24.82 18.15
N ILE A 6 0.61 -23.76 18.52
CA ILE A 6 0.38 -22.38 18.04
C ILE A 6 0.46 -22.33 16.50
N ARG A 7 1.51 -22.91 15.91
CA ARG A 7 1.67 -22.98 14.45
C ARG A 7 0.56 -23.77 13.79
N TYR A 8 0.10 -24.87 14.40
CA TYR A 8 -1.05 -25.60 13.91
C TYR A 8 -2.33 -24.75 13.93
N LEU A 9 -2.58 -24.01 15.03
CA LEU A 9 -3.76 -23.15 15.15
C LEU A 9 -3.79 -22.08 14.06
N ILE A 10 -2.70 -21.33 13.90
CA ILE A 10 -2.63 -20.18 12.99
C ILE A 10 -2.45 -20.66 11.55
N CYS A 11 -1.44 -21.49 11.28
CA CYS A 11 -1.05 -21.82 9.90
C CYS A 11 -1.86 -22.94 9.27
N GLN A 12 -2.56 -23.79 10.03
CA GLN A 12 -3.30 -24.93 9.46
C GLN A 12 -4.79 -24.90 9.77
N LYS A 13 -5.17 -24.64 11.03
CA LYS A 13 -6.56 -24.74 11.49
C LYS A 13 -7.38 -23.49 11.18
N LEU A 14 -6.79 -22.30 11.23
CA LEU A 14 -7.51 -21.03 11.08
C LEU A 14 -8.21 -20.90 9.71
N THR A 15 -9.53 -20.72 9.73
CA THR A 15 -10.37 -20.45 8.56
C THR A 15 -11.35 -19.31 8.85
N GLN A 16 -12.06 -18.85 7.82
CA GLN A 16 -13.09 -17.82 7.93
C GLN A 16 -14.15 -18.15 8.98
N ASP A 17 -14.59 -19.41 9.03
CA ASP A 17 -15.71 -19.84 9.86
C ASP A 17 -15.33 -20.07 11.32
N ASN A 18 -14.04 -20.32 11.60
CA ASN A 18 -13.58 -20.75 12.92
C ASN A 18 -12.74 -19.72 13.69
N LYS A 19 -12.64 -18.48 13.17
CA LYS A 19 -11.88 -17.37 13.78
C LYS A 19 -12.12 -17.25 15.28
N GLN A 20 -13.39 -17.26 15.70
CA GLN A 20 -13.78 -17.11 17.12
C GLN A 20 -13.31 -18.28 18.00
N VAL A 21 -13.32 -19.50 17.47
CA VAL A 21 -12.86 -20.69 18.21
C VAL A 21 -11.34 -20.65 18.37
N VAL A 22 -10.62 -20.32 17.30
CA VAL A 22 -9.15 -20.20 17.34
C VAL A 22 -8.72 -19.05 18.24
N LEU A 23 -9.38 -17.88 18.16
CA LEU A 23 -9.12 -16.73 19.03
C LEU A 23 -9.26 -17.10 20.51
N LYS A 24 -10.33 -17.82 20.89
CA LYS A 24 -10.53 -18.29 22.27
C LYS A 24 -9.42 -19.23 22.74
N GLN A 25 -8.81 -20.00 21.83
CA GLN A 25 -7.68 -20.89 22.17
C GLN A 25 -6.39 -20.08 22.34
N LEU A 26 -6.13 -19.13 21.44
CA LEU A 26 -4.94 -18.26 21.50
C LEU A 26 -4.95 -17.34 22.74
N ARG A 27 -6.12 -16.84 23.16
CA ARG A 27 -6.27 -16.04 24.39
C ARG A 27 -5.95 -16.79 25.69
N LYS A 28 -5.97 -18.13 25.66
CA LYS A 28 -5.69 -18.98 26.83
C LYS A 28 -4.22 -19.39 26.94
N LEU A 29 -3.37 -18.97 26.00
CA LEU A 29 -1.94 -19.24 26.05
C LEU A 29 -1.30 -18.52 27.25
N PRO A 30 -0.16 -19.00 27.77
CA PRO A 30 0.57 -18.33 28.82
C PRO A 30 1.28 -17.07 28.27
N TRP A 31 0.56 -15.96 28.18
CA TRP A 31 1.07 -14.68 27.66
C TRP A 31 2.07 -13.98 28.58
N ASP A 32 2.16 -14.42 29.85
CA ASP A 32 3.18 -13.94 30.81
C ASP A 32 4.59 -14.43 30.45
N GLU A 33 4.69 -15.48 29.63
CA GLU A 33 5.97 -16.01 29.13
C GLU A 33 6.35 -15.30 27.83
N SER A 34 7.46 -14.54 27.85
CA SER A 34 7.97 -13.82 26.65
C SER A 34 8.14 -14.76 25.47
N GLU A 35 8.69 -15.96 25.67
CA GLU A 35 8.89 -16.94 24.60
C GLU A 35 7.58 -17.30 23.88
N THR A 36 6.48 -17.44 24.63
CA THR A 36 5.16 -17.73 24.07
C THR A 36 4.62 -16.53 23.31
N ARG A 37 4.68 -15.33 23.89
CA ARG A 37 4.23 -14.08 23.26
C ARG A 37 4.97 -13.84 21.94
N ASP A 38 6.29 -13.87 21.98
CA ASP A 38 7.17 -13.56 20.85
C ASP A 38 6.96 -14.59 19.73
N PHE A 39 6.77 -15.86 20.09
CA PHE A 39 6.45 -16.90 19.10
C PHE A 39 5.08 -16.68 18.44
N VAL A 40 4.06 -16.26 19.21
CA VAL A 40 2.74 -15.94 18.63
C VAL A 40 2.85 -14.75 17.67
N ILE A 41 3.53 -13.68 18.08
CA ILE A 41 3.73 -12.49 17.24
C ILE A 41 4.48 -12.86 15.96
N ALA A 42 5.60 -13.58 16.06
CA ALA A 42 6.35 -14.05 14.91
C ALA A 42 5.51 -14.93 13.96
N THR A 43 4.62 -15.76 14.51
CA THR A 43 3.73 -16.62 13.72
C THR A 43 2.60 -15.83 13.05
N LEU A 44 2.07 -14.80 13.70
CA LEU A 44 1.04 -13.92 13.13
C LEU A 44 1.63 -12.98 12.06
N PHE A 45 2.88 -12.56 12.23
CA PHE A 45 3.62 -11.77 11.27
C PHE A 45 3.98 -12.57 9.99
N ASP A 46 4.44 -13.81 10.11
CA ASP A 46 4.86 -14.63 8.96
C ASP A 46 3.66 -15.23 8.20
N VAL A 47 3.00 -14.38 7.41
CA VAL A 47 1.87 -14.74 6.54
C VAL A 47 2.29 -15.20 5.15
N ARG A 48 3.60 -15.17 4.82
CA ARG A 48 4.14 -15.35 3.45
C ARG A 48 3.78 -16.69 2.81
N TYR A 49 3.56 -17.71 3.62
CA TYR A 49 3.22 -19.06 3.18
C TYR A 49 1.72 -19.39 3.29
N LEU A 50 0.90 -18.43 3.73
CA LEU A 50 -0.54 -18.60 3.82
C LEU A 50 -1.19 -18.30 2.46
N LYS A 51 -2.36 -18.91 2.24
CA LYS A 51 -3.20 -18.55 1.09
C LYS A 51 -3.75 -17.12 1.30
N PHE A 52 -3.89 -16.37 0.21
CA PHE A 52 -4.40 -14.99 0.23
C PHE A 52 -5.72 -14.84 0.99
N ASP A 53 -6.67 -15.78 0.80
CA ASP A 53 -7.98 -15.81 1.47
C ASP A 53 -7.94 -16.08 2.99
N ARG A 54 -6.76 -16.36 3.54
CA ARG A 54 -6.58 -16.60 4.99
C ARG A 54 -5.95 -15.40 5.70
N ILE A 55 -5.44 -14.40 4.96
CA ILE A 55 -4.76 -13.24 5.53
C ILE A 55 -5.74 -12.39 6.36
N ASP A 56 -6.97 -12.21 5.89
CA ASP A 56 -8.03 -11.53 6.63
C ASP A 56 -8.41 -12.27 7.93
N SER A 57 -8.34 -13.61 7.93
CA SER A 57 -8.55 -14.41 9.14
C SER A 57 -7.44 -14.13 10.16
N VAL A 58 -6.19 -14.00 9.72
CA VAL A 58 -5.07 -13.65 10.59
C VAL A 58 -5.22 -12.23 11.13
N ALA A 59 -5.60 -11.26 10.30
CA ALA A 59 -5.87 -9.88 10.74
C ALA A 59 -6.99 -9.82 11.80
N ALA A 60 -8.06 -10.60 11.63
CA ALA A 60 -9.12 -10.72 12.63
C ALA A 60 -8.62 -11.27 13.98
N ILE A 61 -7.72 -12.27 13.94
CA ILE A 61 -7.08 -12.80 15.15
C ILE A 61 -6.21 -11.73 15.81
N CYS A 62 -5.42 -10.98 15.03
CA CYS A 62 -4.59 -9.90 15.54
C CYS A 62 -5.43 -8.86 16.27
N SER A 63 -6.54 -8.40 15.67
CA SER A 63 -7.44 -7.43 16.31
C SER A 63 -8.10 -7.98 17.56
N GLY A 64 -8.51 -9.26 17.55
CA GLY A 64 -9.06 -9.91 18.73
C GLY A 64 -8.07 -10.09 19.89
N LEU A 65 -6.77 -10.25 19.60
CA LEU A 65 -5.72 -10.39 20.61
C LEU A 65 -5.18 -9.03 21.08
N ASP A 66 -5.16 -8.02 20.21
CA ASP A 66 -4.65 -6.69 20.50
C ASP A 66 -5.35 -6.05 21.71
N VAL A 67 -6.66 -6.25 21.83
CA VAL A 67 -7.47 -5.78 22.97
C VAL A 67 -6.94 -6.26 24.33
N PHE A 68 -6.28 -7.41 24.38
CA PHE A 68 -5.79 -8.03 25.62
C PHE A 68 -4.29 -7.91 25.80
N HIS A 69 -3.53 -7.92 24.70
CA HIS A 69 -2.08 -8.09 24.72
C HIS A 69 -1.30 -6.99 24.01
N GLY A 70 -1.97 -6.04 23.33
CA GLY A 70 -1.34 -4.90 22.68
C GLY A 70 -0.30 -5.30 21.62
N ILE A 71 -0.64 -6.22 20.74
CA ILE A 71 0.27 -6.76 19.71
C ILE A 71 0.12 -6.08 18.34
N GLY A 72 -0.93 -5.28 18.16
CA GLY A 72 -1.33 -4.72 16.87
C GLY A 72 -0.31 -3.74 16.31
N ALA A 73 0.17 -2.81 17.14
CA ALA A 73 1.19 -1.84 16.73
C ALA A 73 2.50 -2.53 16.33
N GLU A 74 2.97 -3.49 17.13
CA GLU A 74 4.21 -4.24 16.86
C GLU A 74 4.14 -5.02 15.54
N ILE A 75 3.01 -5.68 15.25
CA ILE A 75 2.81 -6.38 13.98
C ILE A 75 2.72 -5.40 12.82
N ALA A 76 2.01 -4.28 12.98
CA ALA A 76 1.88 -3.26 11.94
C ALA A 76 3.24 -2.64 11.59
N ASP A 77 4.04 -2.26 12.60
CA ASP A 77 5.36 -1.68 12.41
C ASP A 77 6.30 -2.68 11.71
N ALA A 78 6.27 -3.95 12.10
CA ALA A 78 7.06 -4.99 11.44
C ALA A 78 6.68 -5.16 9.96
N ILE A 79 5.39 -5.13 9.63
CA ILE A 79 4.92 -5.23 8.23
C ILE A 79 5.32 -4.00 7.42
N LEU A 80 5.19 -2.81 7.98
CA LEU A 80 5.59 -1.56 7.33
C LEU A 80 7.10 -1.55 7.04
N GLU A 81 7.91 -2.05 7.97
CA GLU A 81 9.36 -2.15 7.76
C GLU A 81 9.70 -3.19 6.68
N GLU A 82 9.05 -4.37 6.66
CA GLU A 82 9.24 -5.34 5.56
C GLU A 82 8.84 -4.78 4.20
N ILE A 83 7.78 -3.98 4.14
CA ILE A 83 7.39 -3.27 2.92
C ILE A 83 8.49 -2.29 2.50
N ARG A 84 9.02 -1.50 3.44
CA ARG A 84 10.09 -0.52 3.18
C ARG A 84 11.37 -1.20 2.70
N LEU A 85 11.84 -2.23 3.40
CA LEU A 85 13.00 -3.03 3.03
C LEU A 85 12.80 -3.71 1.67
N GLY A 86 11.60 -4.24 1.41
CA GLY A 86 11.26 -4.84 0.13
C GLY A 86 11.36 -3.85 -1.04
N LEU A 87 11.03 -2.57 -0.83
CA LEU A 87 11.21 -1.53 -1.83
C LEU A 87 12.69 -1.18 -2.04
N GLU A 88 13.50 -1.18 -0.98
CA GLU A 88 14.95 -0.91 -1.03
C GLU A 88 15.73 -2.03 -1.73
N GLU A 89 15.41 -3.29 -1.45
CA GLU A 89 16.09 -4.45 -2.07
C GLU A 89 15.70 -4.65 -3.53
N ASN A 90 14.42 -4.44 -3.85
CA ASN A 90 13.85 -4.57 -5.20
C ASN A 90 14.13 -5.94 -5.89
N ASP A 91 14.39 -7.00 -5.13
CA ASP A 91 14.51 -8.38 -5.63
C ASP A 91 13.16 -8.94 -6.15
N PHE A 92 13.13 -9.37 -7.41
CA PHE A 92 11.96 -9.95 -8.05
C PHE A 92 11.44 -11.22 -7.35
N ASN A 93 12.33 -12.02 -6.75
CA ASN A 93 11.92 -13.26 -6.06
C ASN A 93 11.06 -12.98 -4.81
N GLN A 94 11.16 -11.77 -4.25
CA GLN A 94 10.42 -11.34 -3.07
C GLN A 94 9.12 -10.60 -3.42
N ASN A 95 8.75 -10.50 -4.70
CA ASN A 95 7.54 -9.79 -5.12
C ASN A 95 6.25 -10.43 -4.57
N GLN A 96 6.18 -11.76 -4.49
CA GLN A 96 5.00 -12.45 -3.94
C GLN A 96 4.85 -12.19 -2.42
N PRO A 97 5.89 -12.37 -1.58
CA PRO A 97 5.85 -11.95 -0.18
C PRO A 97 5.47 -10.47 0.01
N ARG A 98 6.01 -9.56 -0.81
CA ARG A 98 5.67 -8.13 -0.74
C ARG A 98 4.19 -7.87 -1.02
N LEU A 99 3.62 -8.46 -2.08
CA LEU A 99 2.18 -8.35 -2.34
C LEU A 99 1.35 -8.97 -1.20
N THR A 100 1.85 -10.03 -0.57
CA THR A 100 1.23 -10.63 0.62
C THR A 100 1.21 -9.65 1.79
N TYR A 101 2.30 -8.93 2.04
CA TYR A 101 2.37 -7.90 3.08
C TYR A 101 1.51 -6.67 2.75
N MET A 102 1.43 -6.25 1.48
CA MET A 102 0.50 -5.20 1.04
C MET A 102 -0.96 -5.59 1.29
N LYS A 103 -1.32 -6.82 0.93
CA LYS A 103 -2.63 -7.39 1.24
C LYS A 103 -2.87 -7.39 2.76
N TYR A 104 -1.90 -7.85 3.53
CA TYR A 104 -2.02 -7.93 4.99
C TYR A 104 -2.18 -6.55 5.64
N LEU A 105 -1.44 -5.54 5.19
CA LEU A 105 -1.59 -4.16 5.65
C LEU A 105 -3.01 -3.63 5.41
N GLY A 106 -3.58 -3.90 4.22
CA GLY A 106 -4.97 -3.55 3.92
C GLY A 106 -5.98 -4.25 4.83
N GLU A 107 -5.74 -5.52 5.19
CA GLU A 107 -6.56 -6.24 6.16
C GLU A 107 -6.41 -5.66 7.58
N LEU A 108 -5.20 -5.30 8.02
CA LEU A 108 -4.99 -4.64 9.31
C LEU A 108 -5.75 -3.31 9.41
N TYR A 109 -5.83 -2.55 8.30
CA TYR A 109 -6.65 -1.35 8.22
C TYR A 109 -8.13 -1.65 8.42
N ALA A 110 -8.64 -2.67 7.74
CA ALA A 110 -10.02 -3.11 7.85
C ALA A 110 -10.42 -3.50 9.28
N TYR A 111 -9.52 -4.17 10.00
CA TYR A 111 -9.69 -4.56 11.40
C TYR A 111 -9.26 -3.47 12.40
N LYS A 112 -9.02 -2.23 11.93
CA LYS A 112 -8.72 -1.04 12.74
C LYS A 112 -7.44 -1.14 13.58
N LEU A 113 -6.48 -1.94 13.13
CA LEU A 113 -5.15 -2.04 13.76
C LEU A 113 -4.20 -0.95 13.27
N ILE A 114 -4.46 -0.40 12.08
CA ILE A 114 -3.77 0.79 11.58
C ILE A 114 -4.79 1.89 11.29
N ASN A 115 -4.34 3.15 11.43
CA ASN A 115 -5.16 4.29 11.11
C ASN A 115 -5.05 4.64 9.61
N THR A 116 -5.91 5.55 9.16
CA THR A 116 -5.90 5.97 7.75
C THR A 116 -4.63 6.75 7.36
N GLN A 117 -3.97 7.43 8.31
CA GLN A 117 -2.74 8.17 8.04
C GLN A 117 -1.63 7.22 7.56
N VAL A 118 -1.39 6.13 8.30
CA VAL A 118 -0.40 5.09 7.97
C VAL A 118 -0.66 4.48 6.59
N LEU A 119 -1.93 4.23 6.26
CA LEU A 119 -2.32 3.70 4.96
C LEU A 119 -1.97 4.67 3.83
N PHE A 120 -2.30 5.95 3.97
CA PHE A 120 -1.95 6.96 2.97
C PHE A 120 -0.45 7.20 2.89
N ASP A 121 0.26 7.24 4.01
CA ASP A 121 1.72 7.40 4.03
C ASP A 121 2.39 6.26 3.25
N THR A 122 1.88 5.03 3.37
CA THR A 122 2.37 3.88 2.60
C THR A 122 2.04 3.99 1.11
N LEU A 123 0.81 4.39 0.78
CA LEU A 123 0.39 4.62 -0.61
C LEU A 123 1.22 5.72 -1.29
N TYR A 124 1.47 6.84 -0.61
CA TYR A 124 2.32 7.93 -1.08
C TYR A 124 3.80 7.56 -1.09
N LEU A 125 4.26 6.70 -0.17
CA LEU A 125 5.60 6.12 -0.23
C LEU A 125 5.78 5.36 -1.55
N LEU A 126 4.83 4.52 -1.95
CA LEU A 126 4.91 3.76 -3.21
C LEU A 126 4.96 4.65 -4.47
N ILE A 127 4.29 5.80 -4.47
CA ILE A 127 4.39 6.76 -5.58
C ILE A 127 5.77 7.46 -5.58
N ARG A 128 6.24 7.91 -4.42
CA ARG A 128 7.44 8.74 -4.28
C ARG A 128 8.75 7.95 -4.26
N PHE A 129 8.70 6.67 -3.93
CA PHE A 129 9.90 5.82 -3.82
C PHE A 129 10.66 5.84 -5.16
N GLY A 130 11.98 6.09 -5.11
CA GLY A 130 12.83 6.17 -6.30
C GLY A 130 12.72 7.49 -7.10
N LEU A 131 11.65 8.28 -6.93
CA LEU A 131 11.52 9.59 -7.59
C LEU A 131 12.64 10.54 -7.13
N ASN A 132 12.93 10.58 -5.83
CA ASN A 132 13.96 11.44 -5.24
C ASN A 132 15.40 11.12 -5.69
N ALA A 133 15.70 9.85 -6.00
CA ALA A 133 17.03 9.46 -6.49
C ALA A 133 17.24 9.91 -7.96
N GLN A 134 16.19 9.86 -8.77
CA GLN A 134 16.19 10.41 -10.12
C GLN A 134 16.35 11.95 -10.09
N LEU A 135 15.73 12.62 -9.11
CA LEU A 135 15.86 14.06 -8.86
C LEU A 135 17.29 14.47 -8.46
N GLN A 136 17.95 13.74 -7.56
CA GLN A 136 19.32 14.04 -7.11
C GLN A 136 20.39 13.89 -8.20
N SER A 137 20.19 13.00 -9.18
CA SER A 137 21.14 12.83 -10.30
C SER A 137 21.08 13.97 -11.33
N LEU A 138 20.04 14.80 -11.29
CA LEU A 138 19.80 15.92 -12.20
C LEU A 138 20.05 17.29 -11.53
N ASP A 139 19.96 17.35 -10.20
CA ASP A 139 20.21 18.56 -9.40
C ASP A 139 21.68 18.69 -8.99
N THR A 140 22.53 19.12 -9.92
CA THR A 140 23.83 19.71 -9.53
C THR A 140 23.73 21.20 -9.18
N GLU A 141 22.63 21.90 -9.48
CA GLU A 141 22.51 23.33 -9.14
C GLU A 141 21.04 23.78 -8.96
N LYS A 142 20.55 23.82 -7.71
CA LYS A 142 19.90 24.99 -7.05
C LYS A 142 19.00 24.58 -5.88
N ASN A 143 19.04 25.43 -4.85
CA ASN A 143 18.34 25.34 -3.58
C ASN A 143 16.85 25.70 -3.77
N TRP A 144 15.95 24.70 -3.73
CA TRP A 144 14.49 24.88 -3.82
C TRP A 144 13.80 24.13 -2.66
N GLN A 145 12.62 24.61 -2.23
CA GLN A 145 11.87 24.01 -1.11
C GLN A 145 11.04 22.79 -1.54
N GLU A 146 10.72 21.90 -0.60
CA GLU A 146 10.23 20.52 -0.82
C GLU A 146 8.94 20.40 -1.66
N GLU A 147 8.01 21.35 -1.58
CA GLU A 147 6.76 21.34 -2.38
C GLU A 147 6.97 21.81 -3.82
N ASP A 148 7.95 22.68 -4.09
CA ASP A 148 8.30 23.17 -5.43
C ASP A 148 9.00 22.11 -6.30
N VAL A 149 9.65 21.12 -5.67
CA VAL A 149 10.41 20.06 -6.34
C VAL A 149 9.49 19.09 -7.07
N ILE A 150 8.34 18.75 -6.49
CA ILE A 150 7.37 17.86 -7.14
C ILE A 150 6.78 18.54 -8.39
N VAL A 151 6.45 19.84 -8.32
CA VAL A 151 5.76 20.55 -9.41
C VAL A 151 6.68 20.90 -10.59
N LYS A 152 7.96 21.25 -10.35
CA LYS A 152 8.88 21.69 -11.42
C LYS A 152 9.69 20.57 -12.07
N HIS A 153 9.96 19.47 -11.38
CA HIS A 153 10.83 18.41 -11.90
C HIS A 153 10.13 17.39 -12.80
N PHE A 154 8.82 17.51 -13.03
CA PHE A 154 8.13 16.89 -14.17
C PHE A 154 8.48 17.55 -15.52
N GLY A 155 9.76 17.91 -15.70
CA GLY A 155 10.29 18.68 -16.83
C GLY A 155 10.02 18.06 -18.21
N TYR A 156 9.62 18.93 -19.12
CA TYR A 156 9.18 18.68 -20.50
C TYR A 156 10.35 18.50 -21.48
N ARG A 157 10.17 17.71 -22.56
CA ARG A 157 10.96 17.86 -23.80
C ARG A 157 10.04 18.24 -24.96
N LYS A 158 10.40 19.30 -25.71
CA LYS A 158 9.92 19.51 -27.09
C LYS A 158 10.64 18.52 -28.00
N LEU A 159 9.90 17.65 -28.66
CA LEU A 159 10.33 16.99 -29.89
C LEU A 159 9.32 17.40 -30.97
N ASP A 160 9.82 17.77 -32.13
CA ASP A 160 9.06 18.42 -33.19
C ASP A 160 7.81 17.61 -33.57
N GLY A 161 6.62 18.12 -33.19
CA GLY A 161 5.32 17.68 -33.71
C GLY A 161 4.48 16.71 -32.87
N GLU A 162 4.93 16.20 -31.72
CA GLU A 162 4.13 15.31 -30.84
C GLU A 162 3.89 15.89 -29.43
N GLU A 163 2.74 15.57 -28.84
CA GLU A 163 2.22 16.12 -27.56
C GLU A 163 3.18 15.93 -26.37
N GLN A 164 3.26 16.96 -25.52
CA GLN A 164 4.11 17.06 -24.33
C GLN A 164 3.85 15.95 -23.30
N LYS A 165 4.87 15.13 -23.01
CA LYS A 165 4.91 14.23 -21.84
C LYS A 165 6.28 14.26 -21.16
N PRO A 166 6.37 14.24 -19.82
CA PRO A 166 7.62 13.96 -19.12
C PRO A 166 8.02 12.50 -19.37
N PHE A 167 9.28 12.25 -19.76
CA PHE A 167 9.80 10.90 -20.01
C PHE A 167 10.86 10.56 -18.97
N LEU A 168 10.57 9.55 -18.14
CA LEU A 168 11.58 8.88 -17.31
C LEU A 168 12.07 7.64 -18.07
N PRO A 169 13.38 7.48 -18.34
CA PRO A 169 13.88 6.36 -19.12
C PRO A 169 13.72 5.04 -18.36
N SER A 170 13.21 4.04 -19.09
CA SER A 170 12.94 2.65 -18.69
C SER A 170 11.91 2.49 -17.57
N THR A 171 10.86 1.73 -17.88
CA THR A 171 10.03 1.02 -16.90
C THR A 171 10.93 0.12 -16.06
N GLU A 172 11.54 0.69 -15.03
CA GLU A 172 12.16 -0.12 -13.99
C GLU A 172 11.07 -1.05 -13.49
N TRP A 173 11.32 -2.36 -13.52
CA TRP A 173 10.38 -3.37 -13.04
C TRP A 173 9.84 -3.03 -11.64
N SER A 174 10.64 -2.30 -10.86
CA SER A 174 10.26 -1.68 -9.60
C SER A 174 9.00 -0.81 -9.71
N ASP A 175 8.95 0.10 -10.67
CA ASP A 175 7.83 1.03 -10.84
C ASP A 175 6.52 0.31 -11.18
N LEU A 176 6.59 -0.67 -12.09
CA LEU A 176 5.42 -1.49 -12.46
C LEU A 176 4.95 -2.34 -11.27
N PHE A 177 5.88 -2.88 -10.49
CA PHE A 177 5.56 -3.59 -9.27
C PHE A 177 4.93 -2.66 -8.21
N ARG A 178 5.39 -1.41 -8.09
CA ARG A 178 4.75 -0.41 -7.21
C ARG A 178 3.31 -0.11 -7.63
N ILE A 179 3.01 -0.04 -8.93
CA ILE A 179 1.63 0.04 -9.44
C ILE A 179 0.80 -1.15 -8.94
N GLN A 180 1.33 -2.37 -9.05
CA GLN A 180 0.66 -3.57 -8.54
C GLN A 180 0.43 -3.52 -7.02
N CYS A 181 1.43 -3.07 -6.24
CA CYS A 181 1.29 -2.90 -4.80
C CYS A 181 0.18 -1.92 -4.44
N ILE A 182 0.12 -0.77 -5.13
CA ILE A 182 -0.93 0.24 -4.93
C ILE A 182 -2.29 -0.37 -5.23
N CYS A 183 -2.46 -1.02 -6.39
CA CYS A 183 -3.71 -1.67 -6.76
C CYS A 183 -4.13 -2.74 -5.74
N GLN A 184 -3.19 -3.60 -5.29
CA GLN A 184 -3.47 -4.67 -4.32
C GLN A 184 -3.93 -4.14 -2.96
N LEU A 185 -3.29 -3.07 -2.47
CA LEU A 185 -3.60 -2.43 -1.19
C LEU A 185 -4.98 -1.76 -1.26
N LEU A 186 -5.21 -0.96 -2.31
CA LEU A 186 -6.51 -0.33 -2.57
C LEU A 186 -7.63 -1.37 -2.68
N GLU A 187 -7.44 -2.41 -3.49
CA GLU A 187 -8.44 -3.48 -3.68
C GLU A 187 -8.88 -4.09 -2.36
N THR A 188 -7.92 -4.33 -1.46
CA THR A 188 -8.20 -4.89 -0.14
C THR A 188 -9.05 -3.93 0.69
N CYS A 189 -8.70 -2.65 0.71
CA CYS A 189 -9.43 -1.63 1.46
C CYS A 189 -10.84 -1.39 0.88
N ALA A 190 -11.02 -1.53 -0.44
CA ALA A 190 -12.32 -1.33 -1.11
C ALA A 190 -13.42 -2.26 -0.58
N ASN A 191 -13.06 -3.47 -0.12
CA ASN A 191 -14.01 -4.48 0.35
C ASN A 191 -14.73 -4.09 1.65
N TYR A 192 -14.25 -3.07 2.37
CA TYR A 192 -14.69 -2.76 3.74
C TYR A 192 -15.47 -1.46 3.88
N TYR A 193 -15.49 -0.61 2.86
CA TYR A 193 -16.19 0.68 2.91
C TYR A 193 -17.43 0.66 2.03
N SER A 194 -18.48 1.35 2.48
CA SER A 194 -19.58 1.72 1.60
C SER A 194 -19.05 2.67 0.52
N LYS A 195 -19.42 2.41 -0.74
CA LYS A 195 -18.88 3.05 -1.96
C LYS A 195 -18.68 4.58 -1.86
N PHE A 196 -19.51 5.30 -1.11
CA PHE A 196 -19.52 6.76 -1.06
C PHE A 196 -18.55 7.41 -0.06
N CYS A 197 -18.24 6.79 1.08
CA CYS A 197 -17.29 7.37 2.05
C CYS A 197 -15.82 7.15 1.66
N PHE A 198 -15.57 6.18 0.77
CA PHE A 198 -14.23 5.85 0.30
C PHE A 198 -13.73 6.86 -0.73
N ILE A 199 -14.55 7.29 -1.69
CA ILE A 199 -14.13 8.13 -2.81
C ILE A 199 -13.57 9.49 -2.34
N PHE A 200 -14.32 10.24 -1.54
CA PHE A 200 -13.90 11.57 -1.06
C PHE A 200 -12.59 11.57 -0.27
N ARG A 201 -12.26 10.46 0.38
CA ARG A 201 -11.06 10.38 1.19
C ARG A 201 -9.81 10.09 0.36
N TYR A 202 -9.98 9.49 -0.83
CA TYR A 202 -8.89 9.08 -1.71
C TYR A 202 -8.81 9.89 -3.01
N ASP A 203 -9.75 10.81 -3.30
CA ASP A 203 -9.78 11.61 -4.54
C ASP A 203 -8.42 12.23 -4.87
N ARG A 204 -7.78 12.86 -3.88
CA ARG A 204 -6.44 13.46 -4.04
C ARG A 204 -5.37 12.42 -4.38
N PHE A 205 -5.34 11.30 -3.65
CA PHE A 205 -4.40 10.22 -3.91
C PHE A 205 -4.60 9.61 -5.30
N LEU A 206 -5.84 9.38 -5.71
CA LEU A 206 -6.18 8.79 -7.01
C LEU A 206 -5.72 9.67 -8.17
N LEU A 207 -5.75 11.00 -8.03
CA LEU A 207 -5.15 11.90 -9.02
C LEU A 207 -3.63 11.75 -9.12
N TYR A 208 -2.93 11.73 -7.98
CA TYR A 208 -1.47 11.50 -8.00
C TYR A 208 -1.12 10.10 -8.53
N PHE A 209 -1.95 9.10 -8.27
CA PHE A 209 -1.77 7.77 -8.84
C PHE A 209 -2.00 7.77 -10.36
N GLN A 210 -3.03 8.47 -10.88
CA GLN A 210 -3.20 8.64 -12.33
C GLN A 210 -2.00 9.34 -12.95
N GLN A 211 -1.50 10.40 -12.32
CA GLN A 211 -0.30 11.11 -12.74
C GLN A 211 0.89 10.13 -12.83
N PHE A 212 1.09 9.33 -11.80
CA PHE A 212 2.13 8.30 -11.75
C PHE A 212 1.99 7.27 -12.87
N VAL A 213 0.79 6.74 -13.10
CA VAL A 213 0.48 5.78 -14.19
C VAL A 213 0.77 6.38 -15.57
N ILE A 214 0.37 7.63 -15.83
CA ILE A 214 0.59 8.32 -17.12
C ILE A 214 2.10 8.45 -17.41
N LEU A 215 2.90 8.75 -16.39
CA LEU A 215 4.36 8.90 -16.53
C LEU A 215 5.08 7.59 -16.84
N LYS A 216 4.44 6.46 -16.58
CA LYS A 216 5.00 5.12 -16.81
C LYS A 216 4.44 4.46 -18.08
N GLN A 217 3.62 5.17 -18.86
CA GLN A 217 3.14 4.68 -20.15
C GLN A 217 4.28 4.56 -21.18
N PRO A 218 4.23 3.57 -22.09
CA PRO A 218 3.17 2.55 -22.22
C PRO A 218 3.30 1.45 -21.18
N LEU A 219 2.17 1.03 -20.61
CA LEU A 219 2.12 -0.07 -19.64
C LEU A 219 1.97 -1.42 -20.37
N PRO A 220 2.51 -2.51 -19.81
CA PRO A 220 2.12 -3.85 -20.20
C PRO A 220 0.62 -4.08 -19.99
N LEU A 221 0.00 -4.91 -20.85
CA LEU A 221 -1.45 -5.15 -20.86
C LEU A 221 -1.99 -5.66 -19.52
N ASP A 222 -1.24 -6.52 -18.84
CA ASP A 222 -1.59 -7.04 -17.52
C ASP A 222 -1.65 -5.93 -16.49
N ILE A 223 -0.66 -5.03 -16.45
CA ILE A 223 -0.65 -3.89 -15.52
C ILE A 223 -1.74 -2.88 -15.86
N GLU A 224 -1.98 -2.62 -17.15
CA GLU A 224 -3.06 -1.74 -17.59
C GLU A 224 -4.42 -2.28 -17.12
N TRP A 225 -4.65 -3.59 -17.23
CA TRP A 225 -5.86 -4.23 -16.74
C TRP A 225 -6.06 -4.07 -15.22
N TRP A 226 -5.00 -4.24 -14.42
CA TRP A 226 -5.04 -3.98 -12.98
C TRP A 226 -5.44 -2.54 -12.65
N VAL A 227 -4.91 -1.58 -13.42
CA VAL A 227 -5.22 -0.16 -13.24
C VAL A 227 -6.68 0.13 -13.62
N ASP A 228 -7.15 -0.41 -14.74
CA ASP A 228 -8.52 -0.26 -15.21
C ASP A 228 -9.53 -0.85 -14.22
N GLU A 229 -9.32 -2.09 -13.79
CA GLU A 229 -10.21 -2.74 -12.82
C GLU A 229 -10.29 -1.94 -11.51
N MET A 230 -9.16 -1.42 -11.05
CA MET A 230 -9.09 -0.59 -9.85
C MET A 230 -9.93 0.68 -10.02
N PHE A 231 -9.72 1.46 -11.08
CA PHE A 231 -10.49 2.70 -11.31
C PHE A 231 -11.98 2.44 -11.51
N ASP A 232 -12.35 1.36 -12.20
CA ASP A 232 -13.74 0.95 -12.37
C ASP A 232 -14.40 0.57 -11.04
N ARG A 233 -13.69 -0.15 -10.17
CA ARG A 233 -14.16 -0.53 -8.83
C ARG A 233 -14.44 0.68 -7.96
N TYR A 234 -13.64 1.75 -8.10
CA TYR A 234 -13.86 3.02 -7.40
C TYR A 234 -14.85 3.96 -8.11
N HIS A 235 -15.34 3.58 -9.29
CA HIS A 235 -16.13 4.47 -10.14
C HIS A 235 -15.44 5.82 -10.39
N TYR A 236 -14.10 5.82 -10.43
CA TYR A 236 -13.29 7.03 -10.54
C TYR A 236 -12.86 7.25 -11.98
N LYS A 237 -13.18 8.43 -12.52
CA LYS A 237 -12.95 8.73 -13.94
C LYS A 237 -11.44 8.79 -14.24
N LYS A 238 -10.99 7.93 -15.15
CA LYS A 238 -9.64 8.02 -15.73
C LYS A 238 -9.53 9.26 -16.63
N LEU A 239 -8.51 10.06 -16.41
CA LEU A 239 -8.14 11.17 -17.27
C LEU A 239 -7.04 10.70 -18.22
N ALA A 240 -7.26 10.86 -19.53
CA ALA A 240 -6.33 10.38 -20.54
C ALA A 240 -5.13 11.32 -20.75
N LYS A 241 -5.32 12.61 -20.48
CA LYS A 241 -4.31 13.64 -20.72
C LYS A 241 -3.65 14.07 -19.42
N TRP A 242 -2.35 14.29 -19.51
CA TRP A 242 -1.53 14.86 -18.43
C TRP A 242 -2.10 16.19 -17.91
N GLU A 243 -2.47 17.09 -18.83
CA GLU A 243 -2.99 18.42 -18.51
C GLU A 243 -4.29 18.36 -17.70
N ASP A 244 -5.18 17.43 -18.04
CA ASP A 244 -6.45 17.24 -17.32
C ASP A 244 -6.19 16.80 -15.87
N VAL A 245 -5.21 15.90 -15.66
CA VAL A 245 -4.80 15.47 -14.32
C VAL A 245 -4.19 16.63 -13.52
N GLN A 246 -3.29 17.40 -14.13
CA GLN A 246 -2.68 18.56 -13.47
C GLN A 246 -3.72 19.60 -13.07
N ALA A 247 -4.66 19.91 -13.97
CA ALA A 247 -5.74 20.84 -13.68
C ALA A 247 -6.63 20.34 -12.52
N ALA A 248 -6.92 19.04 -12.47
CA ALA A 248 -7.68 18.45 -11.38
C ALA A 248 -6.93 18.52 -10.04
N ILE A 249 -5.61 18.25 -10.03
CA ILE A 249 -4.77 18.35 -8.82
C ILE A 249 -4.76 19.79 -8.29
N ALA A 250 -4.47 20.76 -9.16
CA ALA A 250 -4.46 22.19 -8.79
C ALA A 250 -5.84 22.67 -8.25
N THR A 251 -6.93 22.13 -8.80
CA THR A 251 -8.29 22.41 -8.31
C THR A 251 -8.50 21.88 -6.88
N ILE A 252 -8.02 20.68 -6.57
CA ILE A 252 -8.14 20.12 -5.21
C ILE A 252 -7.26 20.90 -4.22
N GLU A 253 -6.01 21.18 -4.58
CA GLU A 253 -5.07 21.90 -3.71
C GLU A 253 -5.56 23.32 -3.38
N SER A 254 -6.06 24.05 -4.39
CA SER A 254 -6.66 25.38 -4.14
C SER A 254 -7.90 25.33 -3.26
N ALA A 255 -8.73 24.28 -3.35
CA ALA A 255 -9.88 24.10 -2.47
C ALA A 255 -9.51 23.74 -1.02
N GLU A 256 -8.36 23.10 -0.80
CA GLU A 256 -7.85 22.77 0.53
C GLU A 256 -7.26 24.01 1.23
N MET A 257 -6.54 24.85 0.50
CA MET A 257 -5.99 26.12 1.04
C MET A 257 -7.09 27.07 1.55
N ILE A 258 -8.27 27.06 0.90
CA ILE A 258 -9.43 27.86 1.32
C ILE A 258 -10.09 27.32 2.60
N LYS A 259 -9.90 26.04 2.95
CA LYS A 259 -10.48 25.43 4.17
C LYS A 259 -9.58 25.55 5.40
N SER A 260 -8.29 25.87 5.20
CA SER A 260 -7.32 26.07 6.27
C SER A 260 -7.23 27.51 6.79
N ASP A 261 -7.87 28.46 6.08
CA ASP A 261 -8.07 29.86 6.50
C ASP A 261 -9.43 30.07 7.21
#